data_AF-A0A2N9IHD1-F1
#
_entry.id   AF-A0A2N9IHD1-F1
#
_cell.length_a   1.000
_cell.length_b   1.000
_cell.length_c   1.000
_cell.angle_alpha   90.00
_cell.angle_beta   90.00
_cell.angle_gamma   90.00
#
_symmetry.space_group_name_H-M   'P 1'
#
loop_
_entity.id
_entity.type
_entity.pdbx_description
1 polymer ?
#
loop_
_entity_poly.entity_id
_entity_poly.type
_entity_poly.pdbx_seq_one_letter_code
_entity_poly.pdbx_strand_id
1 'polypeptide(L)'
;MRLLTTTTYDGTIGIREHVMRMTNIAMRLRDMKVDIPNSYLVWLILKSLPDQFSVLKTSYNVVKGEWGLDEMTEIVVQQEEMMQKSKTVSAHMVTHNHNECERKFYKGNRNNQNGNKGGKFNNSKPQLKHKNDDMKGKCFWC
;
A
#
# COMPACT_ATOMS: atom_id res chain seq x y z
N MET A 1 -34.01 -5.60 -12.74
CA MET A 1 -33.43 -4.92 -11.55
C MET A 1 -32.46 -5.78 -10.75
N ARG A 2 -32.79 -7.03 -10.36
CA ARG A 2 -31.92 -7.88 -9.50
C ARG A 2 -30.45 -7.94 -9.92
N LEU A 3 -30.17 -8.19 -11.21
CA LEU A 3 -28.81 -8.36 -11.73
C LEU A 3 -27.90 -7.16 -11.43
N LEU A 4 -28.42 -5.93 -11.57
CA LEU A 4 -27.63 -4.71 -11.33
C LEU A 4 -27.31 -4.53 -9.84
N THR A 5 -28.27 -4.83 -8.96
CA THR A 5 -28.12 -4.69 -7.50
C THR A 5 -27.28 -5.80 -6.85
N THR A 6 -27.14 -6.95 -7.51
CA THR A 6 -26.34 -8.08 -7.01
C THR A 6 -24.93 -8.12 -7.61
N THR A 7 -24.63 -7.28 -8.60
CA THR A 7 -23.31 -7.20 -9.19
C THR A 7 -22.40 -6.43 -8.24
N THR A 8 -21.46 -7.12 -7.59
CA THR A 8 -20.48 -6.55 -6.64
C THR A 8 -19.07 -6.68 -7.18
N TYR A 9 -18.19 -5.75 -6.82
CA TYR A 9 -16.78 -5.82 -7.18
C TYR A 9 -16.02 -6.69 -6.18
N ASP A 10 -15.34 -7.72 -6.67
CA ASP A 10 -14.62 -8.71 -5.85
C ASP A 10 -13.09 -8.48 -5.81
N GLY A 11 -12.58 -7.49 -6.55
CA GLY A 11 -11.14 -7.22 -6.63
C GLY A 11 -10.35 -8.11 -7.59
N THR A 12 -11.00 -9.07 -8.28
CA THR A 12 -10.31 -10.00 -9.19
C THR A 12 -10.12 -9.41 -10.58
N ILE A 13 -11.11 -8.65 -11.05
CA ILE A 13 -11.07 -7.90 -12.29
C ILE A 13 -10.61 -6.47 -12.03
N GLY A 14 -10.18 -5.75 -13.07
CA GLY A 14 -9.89 -4.32 -12.96
C GLY A 14 -11.16 -3.51 -12.70
N ILE A 15 -11.06 -2.43 -11.93
CA ILE A 15 -12.23 -1.62 -11.56
C ILE A 15 -12.95 -1.01 -12.77
N ARG A 16 -12.21 -0.65 -13.82
CA ARG A 16 -12.77 -0.15 -15.08
C ARG A 16 -13.64 -1.20 -15.78
N GLU A 17 -13.24 -2.46 -15.72
CA GLU A 17 -14.02 -3.57 -16.28
C GLU A 17 -15.33 -3.78 -15.50
N HIS A 18 -15.27 -3.65 -14.17
CA HIS A 18 -16.45 -3.71 -13.31
C HIS A 18 -17.46 -2.59 -13.63
N VAL A 19 -16.98 -1.34 -13.77
CA VAL A 19 -17.80 -0.20 -14.19
C VAL A 19 -18.46 -0.48 -15.53
N MET A 20 -17.69 -0.95 -16.53
CA MET A 20 -18.22 -1.28 -17.85
C MET A 20 -19.28 -2.39 -17.80
N ARG A 21 -19.09 -3.42 -16.97
CA ARG A 21 -20.06 -4.49 -16.76
C ARG A 21 -21.39 -3.93 -16.23
N MET A 22 -21.35 -3.06 -15.23
CA MET A 22 -22.55 -2.44 -14.67
C MET A 22 -23.26 -1.51 -15.66
N THR A 23 -22.50 -0.70 -16.40
CA THR A 23 -23.05 0.15 -17.46
C THR A 23 -23.71 -0.66 -18.57
N ASN A 24 -23.11 -1.77 -18.99
CA ASN A 24 -23.71 -2.67 -19.97
C ASN A 24 -25.02 -3.31 -19.46
N ILE A 25 -25.09 -3.68 -18.17
CA ILE A 25 -26.34 -4.15 -17.56
C ILE A 25 -27.41 -3.04 -17.59
N ALA A 26 -27.05 -1.80 -17.27
CA ALA A 26 -27.97 -0.66 -17.35
C ALA A 26 -28.46 -0.38 -18.78
N MET A 27 -27.59 -0.49 -19.78
CA MET A 27 -27.96 -0.37 -21.20
C MET A 27 -28.97 -1.45 -21.62
N ARG A 28 -28.73 -2.71 -21.25
CA ARG A 28 -29.66 -3.81 -21.52
C ARG A 28 -31.01 -3.62 -20.82
N LEU A 29 -31.03 -2.99 -19.64
CA LEU A 29 -32.28 -2.64 -18.95
C LEU A 29 -33.02 -1.53 -19.69
N ARG A 30 -32.31 -0.53 -20.23
CA ARG A 30 -32.90 0.52 -21.07
C ARG A 30 -33.57 -0.06 -22.31
N ASP A 31 -32.96 -1.04 -22.96
CA ASP A 31 -33.57 -1.76 -24.11
C ASP A 31 -34.87 -2.47 -23.73
N MET A 32 -34.99 -2.92 -22.47
CA MET A 32 -36.21 -3.49 -21.88
C MET A 32 -37.19 -2.43 -21.36
N LYS A 33 -37.02 -1.16 -21.75
CA LYS A 33 -37.81 0.00 -21.30
C LYS A 33 -37.70 0.30 -19.81
N VAL A 34 -36.62 -0.12 -19.16
CA VAL A 34 -36.28 0.25 -17.78
C VAL A 34 -35.11 1.22 -17.83
N ASP A 35 -35.41 2.52 -17.82
CA ASP A 35 -34.35 3.53 -17.83
C ASP A 35 -33.81 3.77 -16.42
N ILE A 36 -32.49 3.86 -16.34
CA ILE A 36 -31.77 4.11 -15.10
C ILE A 36 -31.02 5.43 -15.24
N PRO A 37 -31.34 6.44 -14.41
CA PRO A 37 -30.61 7.69 -14.42
C PRO A 37 -29.12 7.47 -14.15
N ASN A 38 -28.26 8.20 -14.86
CA ASN A 38 -26.81 8.10 -14.68
C ASN A 38 -26.39 8.36 -13.23
N SER A 39 -27.03 9.30 -12.54
CA SER A 39 -26.79 9.58 -11.12
C SER A 39 -27.06 8.36 -10.22
N TYR A 40 -28.13 7.61 -10.51
CA TYR A 40 -28.46 6.39 -9.79
C TYR A 40 -27.50 5.24 -10.13
N LEU A 41 -27.06 5.14 -11.39
CA LEU A 41 -26.05 4.18 -11.80
C LEU A 41 -24.71 4.44 -11.10
N VAL A 42 -24.28 5.71 -11.00
CA VAL A 42 -23.09 6.11 -10.25
C VAL A 42 -23.19 5.65 -8.79
N TRP A 43 -24.31 5.95 -8.14
CA TRP A 43 -24.55 5.52 -6.76
C TRP A 43 -24.51 3.99 -6.60
N LEU A 44 -25.13 3.25 -7.52
CA LEU A 44 -25.12 1.78 -7.52
C LEU A 44 -23.69 1.23 -7.68
N ILE A 45 -22.91 1.79 -8.59
CA ILE A 45 -21.52 1.39 -8.80
C ILE A 45 -20.71 1.62 -7.53
N LEU A 46 -20.82 2.80 -6.91
CA LEU A 46 -20.15 3.08 -5.64
C LEU A 46 -20.58 2.13 -4.51
N LYS A 47 -21.88 1.78 -4.46
CA LYS A 47 -22.42 0.83 -3.48
C LYS A 47 -21.89 -0.59 -3.69
N SER A 48 -21.61 -0.97 -4.93
CA SER A 48 -21.07 -2.29 -5.31
C SER A 48 -19.60 -2.50 -4.94
N LEU A 49 -18.88 -1.40 -4.63
CA LEU A 49 -17.46 -1.46 -4.27
C LEU A 49 -17.27 -1.99 -2.84
N PRO A 50 -16.20 -2.75 -2.56
CA PRO A 50 -15.84 -3.21 -1.22
C PRO A 50 -15.40 -2.05 -0.31
N ASP A 51 -15.32 -2.31 1.00
CA ASP A 51 -15.03 -1.29 2.03
C ASP A 51 -13.62 -0.71 1.96
N GLN A 52 -12.73 -1.37 1.22
CA GLN A 52 -11.42 -0.82 0.87
C GLN A 52 -11.52 0.51 0.08
N PHE A 53 -12.66 0.78 -0.55
CA PHE A 53 -12.99 2.05 -1.21
C PHE A 53 -13.80 3.01 -0.31
N SER A 54 -13.82 2.80 1.02
CA SER A 54 -14.59 3.62 1.96
C SER A 54 -14.30 5.12 1.86
N VAL A 55 -13.04 5.51 1.64
CA VAL A 55 -12.64 6.90 1.43
C VAL A 55 -13.37 7.50 0.24
N LEU A 56 -13.42 6.79 -0.88
CA LEU A 56 -14.12 7.22 -2.10
C LEU A 56 -15.63 7.40 -1.85
N LYS A 57 -16.25 6.43 -1.17
CA LYS A 57 -17.68 6.49 -0.82
C LYS A 57 -18.00 7.72 0.03
N THR A 58 -17.13 8.05 0.99
CA THR A 58 -17.26 9.26 1.82
C THR A 58 -17.08 10.54 0.99
N SER A 59 -16.08 10.58 0.09
CA SER A 59 -15.87 11.74 -0.80
C SER A 59 -17.10 12.05 -1.65
N TYR A 60 -17.74 11.04 -2.23
CA TYR A 60 -18.97 11.22 -3.01
C TYR A 60 -20.11 11.83 -2.18
N ASN A 61 -20.28 11.38 -0.93
CA ASN A 61 -21.30 11.92 -0.03
C ASN A 61 -21.03 13.38 0.36
N VAL A 62 -19.77 13.77 0.53
CA VAL A 62 -19.36 15.15 0.89
C VAL A 62 -19.56 16.10 -0.29
N VAL A 63 -19.20 15.67 -1.50
CA VAL A 63 -19.33 16.46 -2.74
C VAL A 63 -20.80 16.61 -3.19
N LYS A 64 -21.75 15.92 -2.53
CA LYS A 64 -23.18 15.91 -2.89
C LYS A 64 -23.45 15.47 -4.34
N GLY A 65 -22.87 14.34 -4.74
CA GLY A 65 -23.51 13.47 -5.74
C GLY A 65 -23.55 13.92 -7.21
N GLU A 66 -22.84 14.99 -7.59
CA GLU A 66 -22.86 15.52 -8.97
C GLU A 66 -21.95 14.76 -9.96
N TRP A 67 -21.33 13.66 -9.55
CA TRP A 67 -20.37 12.97 -10.41
C TRP A 67 -21.02 12.42 -11.68
N GLY A 68 -20.41 12.74 -12.82
CA GLY A 68 -20.67 12.04 -14.07
C GLY A 68 -20.15 10.61 -14.04
N LEU A 69 -20.62 9.76 -14.96
CA LEU A 69 -20.08 8.39 -15.11
C LEU A 69 -18.60 8.40 -15.49
N ASP A 70 -18.20 9.31 -16.38
CA ASP A 70 -16.81 9.44 -16.83
C ASP A 70 -15.91 9.92 -15.69
N GLU A 71 -16.31 10.98 -15.00
CA GLU A 71 -15.61 11.51 -13.83
C GLU A 71 -15.47 10.45 -12.73
N MET A 72 -16.57 9.75 -12.39
CA MET A 72 -16.51 8.67 -11.40
C MET A 72 -15.54 7.56 -11.83
N THR A 73 -15.53 7.19 -13.12
CA THR A 73 -14.62 6.15 -13.63
C THR A 73 -13.16 6.55 -13.43
N GLU A 74 -12.81 7.80 -13.72
CA GLU A 74 -11.45 8.32 -13.54
C GLU A 74 -11.02 8.28 -12.07
N ILE A 75 -11.86 8.79 -11.16
CA ILE A 75 -11.55 8.83 -9.73
C ILE A 75 -11.40 7.41 -9.16
N VAL A 76 -12.29 6.50 -9.56
CA VAL A 76 -12.27 5.10 -9.10
C VAL A 76 -11.01 4.37 -9.58
N VAL A 77 -10.59 4.58 -10.84
CA VAL A 77 -9.35 4.01 -11.40
C VAL A 77 -8.13 4.56 -10.68
N GLN A 78 -8.08 5.87 -10.45
CA GLN A 78 -7.00 6.51 -9.70
C GLN A 78 -6.88 5.94 -8.28
N GLN A 79 -8.02 5.74 -7.59
CA GLN A 79 -8.05 5.16 -6.27
C GLN A 79 -7.51 3.72 -6.25
N GLU A 80 -7.88 2.88 -7.24
CA GLU A 80 -7.36 1.51 -7.38
C GLU A 80 -5.83 1.51 -7.52
N GLU A 81 -5.27 2.39 -8.36
CA GLU A 81 -3.82 2.53 -8.52
C GLU A 81 -3.11 2.97 -7.23
N MET A 82 -3.70 3.91 -6.49
CA MET A 82 -3.15 4.38 -5.20
C MET A 82 -3.13 3.24 -4.18
N MET A 83 -4.19 2.43 -4.14
CA MET A 83 -4.27 1.25 -3.29
C MET A 83 -3.26 0.18 -3.66
N GLN A 84 -2.92 0.04 -4.95
CA GLN A 84 -1.89 -0.90 -5.38
C GLN A 84 -0.48 -0.42 -5.00
N LYS A 85 -0.20 0.88 -5.12
CA LYS A 85 1.07 1.50 -4.72
C LYS A 85 1.29 1.48 -3.21
N SER A 86 0.24 1.62 -2.40
CA SER A 86 0.39 1.55 -0.93
C SER A 86 0.74 0.14 -0.43
N LYS A 87 0.19 -0.91 -1.06
CA LYS A 87 0.54 -2.31 -0.77
C LYS A 87 2.02 -2.60 -1.04
N THR A 88 2.57 -2.09 -2.15
CA THR A 88 3.99 -2.28 -2.46
C THR A 88 4.88 -1.54 -1.46
N VAL A 89 4.56 -0.31 -1.07
CA VAL A 89 5.34 0.45 -0.07
C VAL A 89 5.35 -0.23 1.31
N SER A 90 4.22 -0.80 1.76
CA SER A 90 4.15 -1.52 3.04
C SER A 90 5.07 -2.75 3.11
N ALA A 91 5.28 -3.45 1.99
CA ALA A 91 6.14 -4.63 1.94
C ALA A 91 7.64 -4.27 2.06
N HIS A 92 8.04 -3.09 1.58
CA HIS A 92 9.43 -2.64 1.63
C HIS A 92 9.86 -2.09 3.00
N MET A 93 8.92 -1.82 3.90
CA MET A 93 9.20 -1.32 5.26
C MET A 93 9.60 -2.42 6.26
N VAL A 94 9.57 -3.71 5.89
CA VAL A 94 9.79 -4.84 6.83
C VAL A 94 11.25 -5.34 6.88
N THR A 95 12.19 -4.76 6.13
CA THR A 95 13.59 -5.21 6.12
C THR A 95 14.58 -4.19 6.68
N HIS A 96 14.69 -4.11 8.00
CA HIS A 96 15.98 -4.06 8.74
C HIS A 96 15.72 -3.96 10.24
N ASN A 97 15.63 -5.12 10.91
CA ASN A 97 15.96 -5.25 12.33
C ASN A 97 16.33 -6.70 12.62
N HIS A 98 17.50 -7.11 12.14
CA HIS A 98 18.23 -8.19 12.74
C HIS A 98 19.73 -7.91 12.62
N ASN A 99 20.36 -7.68 13.76
CA ASN A 99 21.71 -8.14 14.10
C ASN A 99 21.88 -7.92 15.61
N GLU A 100 21.19 -8.78 16.36
CA GLU A 100 21.75 -9.62 17.41
C GLU A 100 23.19 -9.25 17.85
N CYS A 101 23.32 -8.63 19.02
CA CYS A 101 24.49 -8.86 19.86
C CYS A 101 24.02 -9.44 21.19
N GLU A 102 24.20 -10.74 21.34
CA GLU A 102 23.96 -11.49 22.57
C GLU A 102 24.74 -10.85 23.73
N ARG A 103 24.02 -10.37 24.75
CA ARG A 103 24.65 -10.07 26.05
C ARG A 103 24.92 -11.39 26.78
N LYS A 104 26.13 -11.93 26.66
CA LYS A 104 26.63 -13.00 27.55
C LYS A 104 27.45 -12.38 28.68
N PHE A 105 26.82 -12.23 29.85
CA PHE A 105 27.51 -12.05 31.13
C PHE A 105 27.60 -13.39 31.87
N TYR A 106 28.62 -13.51 32.73
CA TYR A 106 29.07 -14.62 33.61
C TYR A 106 30.12 -15.57 33.02
N LYS A 107 31.20 -16.02 33.69
CA LYS A 107 32.07 -15.60 34.83
C LYS A 107 33.16 -16.69 34.96
N GLY A 108 34.45 -16.34 35.09
CA GLY A 108 35.56 -17.22 35.52
C GLY A 108 36.05 -18.21 34.45
N ASN A 109 37.32 -18.63 34.37
CA ASN A 109 38.37 -18.76 35.37
C ASN A 109 39.77 -18.75 34.68
N ARG A 110 40.78 -18.28 35.40
CA ARG A 110 42.21 -18.38 35.00
C ARG A 110 42.64 -19.84 35.00
N ASN A 111 43.53 -20.23 34.08
CA ASN A 111 44.79 -20.88 34.42
C ASN A 111 45.75 -21.00 33.22
N ASN A 112 47.02 -20.94 33.58
CA ASN A 112 48.25 -20.81 32.80
C ASN A 112 48.78 -22.19 32.34
N GLN A 113 49.42 -22.29 31.17
CA GLN A 113 50.78 -22.84 30.99
C GLN A 113 51.23 -22.98 29.51
N ASN A 114 52.38 -22.37 29.23
CA ASN A 114 53.50 -22.70 28.32
C ASN A 114 53.30 -23.56 27.05
N GLY A 115 53.83 -23.03 25.93
CA GLY A 115 54.26 -23.82 24.76
C GLY A 115 54.78 -22.92 23.63
N ASN A 116 56.01 -23.16 23.19
CA ASN A 116 56.87 -22.23 22.45
C ASN A 116 56.78 -22.39 20.91
N LYS A 117 57.19 -21.33 20.19
CA LYS A 117 57.62 -21.25 18.77
C LYS A 117 56.59 -21.01 17.64
N GLY A 118 56.69 -19.79 17.07
CA GLY A 118 57.10 -19.61 15.66
C GLY A 118 56.01 -19.44 14.61
N GLY A 119 55.88 -18.23 14.05
CA GLY A 119 55.14 -17.99 12.81
C GLY A 119 54.89 -16.51 12.51
N LYS A 120 55.79 -15.87 11.76
CA LYS A 120 55.61 -14.54 11.15
C LYS A 120 54.47 -14.59 10.13
N PHE A 121 53.51 -13.65 10.21
CA PHE A 121 52.88 -13.10 9.00
C PHE A 121 52.47 -11.64 9.24
N ASN A 122 52.98 -10.77 8.38
CA ASN A 122 52.68 -9.35 8.32
C ASN A 122 51.32 -9.16 7.65
N ASN A 123 50.55 -8.15 8.05
CA ASN A 123 50.06 -7.10 7.12
C ASN A 123 49.14 -6.10 7.83
N SER A 124 49.69 -4.90 8.00
CA SER A 124 49.11 -3.58 7.71
C SER A 124 47.60 -3.36 7.87
N LYS A 125 47.27 -2.52 8.87
CA LYS A 125 46.05 -1.71 8.96
C LYS A 125 45.75 -0.97 7.66
N PRO A 126 44.46 -0.84 7.29
CA PRO A 126 43.97 0.38 6.68
C PRO A 126 43.24 1.22 7.74
N GLN A 127 43.80 2.39 8.07
CA GLN A 127 43.07 3.46 8.73
C GLN A 127 42.13 4.11 7.71
N LEU A 128 40.84 4.23 8.00
CA LEU A 128 40.02 5.27 7.36
C LEU A 128 39.05 5.93 8.37
N LYS A 129 39.54 7.06 8.86
CA LYS A 129 38.91 8.32 9.26
C LYS A 129 37.39 8.31 9.48
N HIS A 130 37.04 8.53 10.74
CA HIS A 130 35.83 9.24 11.16
C HIS A 130 35.79 10.63 10.51
N LYS A 131 34.64 11.00 9.93
CA LYS A 131 34.21 12.39 9.81
C LYS A 131 32.78 12.47 10.33
N ASN A 132 32.64 13.18 11.44
CA ASN A 132 31.38 13.68 11.96
C ASN A 132 30.96 14.86 11.09
N ASP A 133 29.72 14.87 10.62
CA ASP A 133 29.08 16.10 10.18
C ASP A 133 27.64 16.11 10.75
N ASP A 134 27.45 16.97 11.75
CA ASP A 134 26.19 17.26 12.43
C ASP A 134 25.20 17.96 11.49
N MET A 135 24.27 17.21 10.88
CA MET A 135 23.16 17.82 10.15
C MET A 135 22.01 18.13 11.12
N LYS A 136 22.04 19.34 11.66
CA LYS A 136 21.04 19.96 12.54
C LYS A 136 19.67 20.05 11.85
N GLY A 137 18.83 19.03 12.02
CA GLY A 137 17.44 19.02 11.56
C GLY A 137 16.56 19.94 12.42
N LYS A 138 16.16 21.11 11.90
CA LYS A 138 15.08 21.91 12.46
C LYS A 138 13.75 21.45 11.85
N CYS A 139 12.92 20.78 12.65
CA CYS A 139 11.51 20.57 12.34
C CYS A 139 10.78 21.91 12.36
N PHE A 140 9.99 22.21 11.32
CA PHE A 140 9.38 23.53 11.09
C PHE A 140 7.85 23.48 10.96
N TRP A 141 7.20 22.52 11.60
CA TRP A 141 5.73 22.48 11.70
C TRP A 141 5.35 22.12 13.14
N CYS A 142 4.94 23.15 13.87
CA CYS A 142 4.22 23.08 15.14
C CYS A 142 3.11 24.12 15.07
#